data_AF-A0A0D0DCZ4-F1
#
_entry.id   AF-A0A0D0DCZ4-F1
#
_cell.length_a   1.000
_cell.length_b   1.000
_cell.length_c   1.000
_cell.angle_alpha   90.00
_cell.angle_beta   90.00
_cell.angle_gamma   90.00
#
_symmetry.space_group_name_H-M   'P 1'
#
loop_
_entity.id
_entity.type
_entity.pdbx_description
1 polymer ?
#
loop_
_entity_poly.entity_id
_entity_poly.type
_entity_poly.pdbx_seq_one_letter_code
_entity_poly.pdbx_strand_id
1 'polypeptide(L)' 'MSSDESEVDSSKFFSFILEPGSSLHPTFLLGVDCAFAALFLVFAWSAYLTKFGNVHFFVLMAIEIALWASVKW' A
#
# COMPACT_ATOMS: atom_id res chain seq x y z
N MET A 1 -5.93 27.86 -16.58
CA MET A 1 -5.48 27.94 -15.18
C MET A 1 -6.30 26.92 -14.40
N SER A 2 -5.78 25.70 -14.20
CA SER A 2 -6.42 24.68 -13.36
C SER A 2 -5.36 23.64 -13.01
N SER A 3 -4.43 24.02 -12.14
CA SER A 3 -3.33 23.15 -11.69
C SER A 3 -2.99 23.30 -10.20
N ASP A 4 -3.68 24.18 -9.46
CA ASP A 4 -3.37 24.45 -8.04
C ASP A 4 -4.17 23.59 -7.03
N GLU A 5 -5.18 22.84 -7.46
CA GLU A 5 -6.06 22.13 -6.50
C GLU A 5 -5.48 20.79 -6.00
N SER A 6 -4.50 20.21 -6.70
CA SER A 6 -3.90 18.90 -6.34
C SER A 6 -2.75 18.97 -5.33
N GLU A 7 -2.08 20.13 -5.18
CA GLU A 7 -0.97 20.28 -4.22
C GLU A 7 -1.45 20.46 -2.77
N VAL A 8 -2.55 21.18 -2.57
CA VAL A 8 -3.11 21.44 -1.23
C VAL A 8 -3.60 20.16 -0.57
N ASP A 9 -4.18 19.26 -1.35
CA ASP A 9 -4.69 17.97 -0.90
C ASP A 9 -3.52 17.08 -0.43
N SER A 10 -2.51 16.88 -1.29
CA SER A 10 -1.31 16.08 -0.99
C SER A 10 -0.59 16.56 0.27
N SER A 11 -0.35 17.87 0.41
CA SER A 11 0.33 18.45 1.58
C SER A 11 -0.42 18.18 2.88
N LYS A 12 -1.76 18.20 2.85
CA LYS A 12 -2.61 17.90 4.00
C LYS A 12 -2.58 16.41 4.35
N PHE A 13 -2.55 15.52 3.37
CA PHE A 13 -2.37 14.08 3.58
C PHE A 13 -0.99 13.74 4.16
N PHE A 14 0.09 14.35 3.66
CA PHE A 14 1.43 14.18 4.23
C PHE A 14 1.54 14.73 5.66
N SER A 15 0.93 15.89 5.93
CA SER A 15 0.87 16.45 7.27
C SER A 15 0.09 15.54 8.22
N PHE A 16 -1.02 14.95 7.73
CA PHE A 16 -1.83 14.00 8.49
C PHE A 16 -1.10 12.67 8.74
N ILE A 17 -0.26 12.20 7.81
CA ILE A 17 0.61 11.02 7.97
C ILE A 17 1.74 11.28 8.97
N LEU A 18 2.26 12.51 9.01
CA LEU A 18 3.34 12.94 9.90
C LEU A 18 2.85 13.31 11.31
N GLU A 19 1.53 13.47 11.50
CA GLU A 19 0.95 13.80 12.80
C GLU A 19 1.05 12.59 13.76
N PRO A 20 1.69 12.73 14.93
CA PRO A 20 1.90 11.61 15.84
C PRO A 20 0.56 11.09 16.39
N GLY A 21 0.25 9.82 16.13
CA GLY A 21 -1.04 9.18 16.47
C GLY A 21 -1.94 8.87 15.26
N SER A 22 -1.54 9.27 14.05
CA SER A 22 -2.27 9.02 12.79
C SER A 22 -2.45 7.54 12.44
N SER A 23 -1.66 6.65 13.03
CA SER A 23 -1.78 5.19 12.87
C SER A 23 -3.13 4.62 13.35
N LEU A 24 -3.93 5.40 14.09
CA LEU A 24 -5.24 5.01 14.62
C LEU A 24 -6.41 5.57 13.79
N HIS A 25 -6.13 6.40 12.77
CA HIS A 25 -7.17 6.95 11.91
C HIS A 25 -7.56 5.97 10.79
N PRO A 26 -8.86 5.71 10.58
CA PRO A 26 -9.35 4.73 9.60
C PRO A 26 -8.93 5.06 8.16
N THR A 27 -8.70 6.33 7.86
CA THR A 27 -8.22 6.79 6.54
C THR A 27 -6.77 6.38 6.26
N PHE A 28 -5.91 6.35 7.28
CA PHE A 28 -4.52 5.91 7.15
C PHE A 28 -4.45 4.40 6.89
N LEU A 29 -5.24 3.61 7.63
CA LEU A 29 -5.37 2.17 7.38
C LEU A 29 -5.87 1.91 5.95
N LEU A 30 -6.82 2.69 5.44
CA LEU A 30 -7.32 2.54 4.07
C LEU A 30 -6.26 2.87 3.00
N GLY A 31 -5.42 3.87 3.24
CA GLY A 31 -4.28 4.18 2.36
C GLY A 31 -3.25 3.06 2.33
N VAL A 32 -2.91 2.51 3.49
CA VAL A 32 -2.01 1.36 3.61
C VAL A 32 -2.62 0.10 2.98
N ASP A 33 -3.92 -0.15 3.16
CA ASP A 33 -4.66 -1.25 2.53
C ASP A 33 -4.60 -1.15 1.00
N CYS A 34 -4.78 0.06 0.45
CA CYS A 34 -4.66 0.34 -0.98
C CYS A 34 -3.22 0.11 -1.49
N ALA A 35 -2.21 0.52 -0.73
CA ALA A 35 -0.81 0.31 -1.09
C ALA A 35 -0.42 -1.18 -1.11
N PHE A 36 -0.86 -1.96 -0.10
CA PHE A 36 -0.70 -3.41 -0.11
C PHE A 36 -1.48 -4.06 -1.26
N ALA A 37 -2.74 -3.69 -1.49
CA ALA A 37 -3.50 -4.23 -2.62
C ALA A 37 -2.83 -3.98 -3.98
N ALA A 38 -2.20 -2.80 -4.17
CA ALA A 38 -1.45 -2.48 -5.37
C ALA A 38 -0.17 -3.35 -5.51
N LEU A 39 0.57 -3.55 -4.42
CA LEU A 39 1.74 -4.44 -4.39
C LEU A 39 1.35 -5.89 -4.73
N PHE A 40 0.27 -6.39 -4.13
CA PHE A 40 -0.26 -7.72 -4.40
C PHE A 40 -0.61 -7.89 -5.88
N LEU A 41 -1.23 -6.89 -6.48
CA LEU A 41 -1.53 -6.87 -7.92
C LEU A 41 -0.25 -6.95 -8.77
N VAL A 42 0.79 -6.21 -8.41
CA VAL A 42 2.09 -6.25 -9.11
C VAL A 42 2.74 -7.62 -8.98
N PHE A 43 2.69 -8.24 -7.79
CA PHE A 43 3.21 -9.60 -7.60
C PHE A 43 2.38 -10.64 -8.34
N ALA A 44 1.05 -10.52 -8.35
CA ALA A 44 0.17 -11.40 -9.11
C ALA A 44 0.41 -11.28 -10.61
N TRP A 45 0.56 -10.06 -11.13
CA TRP A 45 0.89 -9.80 -12.53
C TRP A 45 2.26 -10.37 -12.91
N SER A 46 3.26 -10.18 -12.04
CA SER A 46 4.61 -10.71 -12.25
C SER A 46 4.64 -12.24 -12.18
N ALA A 47 3.89 -12.85 -11.28
CA ALA A 47 3.73 -14.30 -11.17
C ALA A 47 3.07 -14.89 -12.42
N TYR A 48 2.07 -14.19 -12.98
CA TYR A 48 1.43 -14.55 -14.24
C TYR A 48 2.41 -14.53 -15.42
N LEU A 49 3.19 -13.45 -15.56
CA LEU A 49 4.21 -13.31 -16.62
C LEU A 49 5.30 -14.37 -16.53
N THR A 50 5.69 -14.77 -15.32
CA THR A 50 6.80 -15.71 -15.09
C THR A 50 6.37 -17.19 -15.20
N LYS A 51 5.12 -17.48 -15.61
CA LYS A 51 4.57 -18.84 -15.76
C LYS A 51 4.83 -19.73 -14.52
N PHE A 52 4.50 -19.24 -13.32
CA PHE A 52 4.47 -20.01 -12.06
C PHE A 52 5.74 -20.84 -11.71
N GLY A 53 6.86 -20.64 -12.38
CA GLY A 53 8.09 -21.42 -12.16
C GLY A 53 8.97 -20.89 -11.02
N ASN A 54 8.70 -19.68 -10.51
CA ASN A 54 9.59 -19.01 -9.57
C ASN A 54 8.94 -18.84 -8.19
N VAL A 55 9.34 -19.70 -7.25
CA VAL A 55 8.89 -19.74 -5.84
C VAL A 55 9.13 -18.41 -5.11
N HIS A 56 10.08 -17.58 -5.59
CA HIS A 56 10.38 -16.28 -4.99
C HIS A 56 9.15 -15.38 -4.88
N PHE A 57 8.27 -15.35 -5.90
CA PHE A 57 7.04 -14.55 -5.86
C PHE A 57 6.04 -15.04 -4.81
N PHE A 58 6.03 -16.35 -4.52
CA PHE A 58 5.16 -16.93 -3.51
C PHE A 58 5.60 -16.52 -2.09
N VAL A 59 6.91 -16.47 -1.86
CA VAL A 59 7.48 -15.99 -0.59
C VAL A 59 7.20 -14.50 -0.40
N LEU A 60 7.36 -13.69 -1.46
CA LEU A 60 7.02 -12.27 -1.42
C LEU A 60 5.53 -12.04 -1.10
N MET A 61 4.64 -12.83 -1.72
CA MET A 61 3.20 -12.79 -1.44
C MET A 61 2.86 -13.14 0.02
N ALA A 62 3.52 -14.15 0.59
CA ALA A 62 3.30 -14.55 1.97
C ALA A 62 3.79 -13.49 2.97
N ILE A 63 4.96 -12.88 2.71
CA ILE A 63 5.51 -11.80 3.54
C ILE A 63 4.61 -10.57 3.48
N GLU A 64 4.07 -10.23 2.31
CA GLU A 64 3.09 -9.16 2.14
C GLU A 64 1.84 -9.38 2.99
N ILE A 65 1.23 -10.56 2.93
CA ILE A 65 0.03 -10.87 3.75
C ILE A 65 0.37 -10.81 5.24
N ALA A 66 1.56 -11.27 5.65
CA ALA A 66 2.02 -11.19 7.03
C ALA A 66 2.23 -9.74 7.50
N LEU A 67 2.77 -8.89 6.63
CA LEU A 67 2.90 -7.44 6.87
C LEU A 67 1.52 -6.78 6.99
N TRP A 68 0.59 -7.12 6.10
CA TRP A 68 -0.76 -6.57 6.13
C TRP A 68 -1.52 -6.95 7.40
N ALA A 69 -1.38 -8.20 7.85
CA ALA A 69 -1.91 -8.65 9.13
C ALA A 69 -1.26 -7.92 10.32
N SER A 70 0.05 -7.68 10.28
CA SER A 70 0.79 -6.98 11.34
C SER A 70 0.45 -5.50 11.46
N VAL A 71 -0.03 -4.84 10.39
CA VAL A 71 -0.50 -3.45 10.48
C VAL A 71 -1.90 -3.37 11.08
N LYS A 72 -2.72 -4.42 10.94
CA LYS A 72 -4.08 -4.48 11.48
C LYS A 72 -4.14 -4.93 12.94
N TRP A 73 -3.09 -5.54 13.47
CA TRP A 73 -3.00 -6.10 14.83
C TRP A 73 -2.00 -5.34 15.68
#